data_AF-A0A177WRC9-F1
#
_entry.id   AF-A0A177WRC9-F1
#
_cell.length_a   1.000
_cell.length_b   1.000
_cell.length_c   1.000
_cell.angle_alpha   90.00
_cell.angle_beta   90.00
_cell.angle_gamma   90.00
#
_symmetry.space_group_name_H-M   'P 1'
#
loop_
_entity.id
_entity.type
_entity.pdbx_description
1 polymer ?
#
loop_
_entity_poly.entity_id
_entity_poly.type
_entity_poly.pdbx_seq_one_letter_code
_entity_poly.pdbx_strand_id
1 'polypeptide(L)'
;MGYVVISHNVDSSDWAVAESSDPATKAIEEFDRSVSHHSGASPETHSFITLHHEWVENGHIGVRAIVEKYHNFGYKFVTVGECLGYPYAKDWYRIRDFNELA
;
A
#
# COMPACT_ATOMS: atom_id res chain seq x y z
N MET A 1 16.71 16.18 -12.05
CA MET A 1 16.28 15.96 -10.65
C MET A 1 16.39 14.50 -10.20
N GLY A 2 16.39 13.50 -11.08
CA GLY A 2 16.83 12.12 -10.76
C GLY A 2 15.96 11.35 -9.76
N TYR A 3 14.70 11.78 -9.56
CA TYR A 3 13.74 11.08 -8.70
C TYR A 3 12.98 10.02 -9.49
N VAL A 4 12.58 8.95 -8.79
CA VAL A 4 11.59 7.98 -9.26
C VAL A 4 10.21 8.47 -8.84
N VAL A 5 9.28 8.59 -9.78
CA VAL A 5 7.89 8.97 -9.50
C VAL A 5 7.07 7.72 -9.27
N ILE A 6 6.44 7.62 -8.10
CA ILE A 6 5.64 6.48 -7.69
C ILE A 6 4.16 6.85 -7.77
N SER A 7 3.40 6.01 -8.44
CA SER A 7 1.93 6.02 -8.39
C SER A 7 1.46 4.72 -7.73
N HIS A 8 0.17 4.47 -7.74
CA HIS A 8 -0.48 3.26 -7.22
C HIS A 8 -1.23 2.53 -8.35
N ASN A 9 -1.44 1.23 -8.19
CA ASN A 9 -2.29 0.42 -9.07
C ASN A 9 -3.49 -0.21 -8.33
N VAL A 10 -3.56 -0.02 -7.00
CA VAL A 10 -4.70 -0.33 -6.15
C VAL A 10 -4.92 0.87 -5.23
N ASP A 11 -6.15 1.32 -5.12
CA ASP A 11 -6.54 2.38 -4.17
C ASP A 11 -7.33 1.73 -3.04
N SER A 12 -6.93 1.96 -1.79
CA SER A 12 -7.67 1.44 -0.64
C SER A 12 -9.06 2.07 -0.49
N SER A 13 -9.32 3.20 -1.16
CA SER A 13 -10.55 3.98 -1.04
C SER A 13 -10.91 4.24 0.43
N ASP A 14 -9.89 4.51 1.23
CA ASP A 14 -9.97 4.75 2.67
C ASP A 14 -10.98 5.83 3.06
N TRP A 15 -11.17 6.84 2.24
CA TRP A 15 -12.23 7.85 2.41
C TRP A 15 -13.63 7.26 2.65
N ALA A 16 -13.93 6.08 2.10
CA ALA A 16 -15.21 5.38 2.29
C ALA A 16 -15.32 4.67 3.67
N VAL A 17 -14.23 4.58 4.41
CA VAL A 17 -14.12 3.94 5.72
C VAL A 17 -14.41 4.93 6.86
N ALA A 18 -14.17 6.23 6.63
CA ALA A 18 -14.17 7.28 7.65
C ALA A 18 -15.34 7.21 8.63
N GLU A 19 -16.56 7.15 8.11
CA GLU A 19 -17.80 7.20 8.89
C GLU A 19 -18.51 5.84 8.98
N SER A 20 -17.84 4.74 8.61
CA SER A 20 -18.45 3.42 8.63
C SER A 20 -18.62 2.92 10.07
N SER A 21 -19.80 2.38 10.40
CA SER A 21 -20.03 1.65 11.65
C SER A 21 -19.31 0.29 11.70
N ASP A 22 -18.87 -0.21 10.54
CA ASP A 22 -18.01 -1.38 10.40
C ASP A 22 -16.85 -1.07 9.44
N PRO A 23 -15.80 -0.38 9.94
CA PRO A 23 -14.71 0.08 9.08
C PRO A 23 -13.84 -1.05 8.54
N ALA A 24 -13.75 -2.19 9.23
CA ALA A 24 -12.95 -3.34 8.80
C ALA A 24 -13.57 -4.00 7.57
N THR A 25 -14.86 -4.35 7.64
CA THR A 25 -15.57 -4.97 6.51
C THR A 25 -15.60 -4.02 5.32
N LYS A 26 -15.90 -2.73 5.55
CA LYS A 26 -15.96 -1.73 4.48
C LYS A 26 -14.62 -1.57 3.75
N ALA A 27 -13.51 -1.53 4.49
CA ALA A 27 -12.18 -1.44 3.90
C ALA A 27 -11.84 -2.65 3.02
N ILE A 28 -12.20 -3.86 3.47
CA ILE A 28 -11.98 -5.08 2.68
C ILE A 28 -12.80 -5.05 1.38
N GLU A 29 -14.08 -4.66 1.45
CA GLU A 29 -14.95 -4.58 0.27
C GLU A 29 -14.41 -3.61 -0.78
N GLU A 30 -13.99 -2.41 -0.34
CA GLU A 30 -13.47 -1.40 -1.26
C GLU A 30 -12.11 -1.79 -1.83
N PHE A 31 -11.23 -2.38 -1.03
CA PHE A 31 -9.94 -2.87 -1.49
C PHE A 31 -10.09 -4.02 -2.49
N ASP A 32 -10.98 -4.98 -2.21
CA ASP A 32 -11.31 -6.07 -3.13
C ASP A 32 -11.86 -5.55 -4.46
N ARG A 33 -12.73 -4.54 -4.40
CA ARG A 33 -13.27 -3.87 -5.59
C ARG A 33 -12.12 -3.28 -6.42
N SER A 34 -11.16 -2.60 -5.79
CA SER A 34 -9.99 -2.08 -6.51
C SER A 34 -9.10 -3.19 -7.09
N VAL A 35 -8.89 -4.30 -6.36
CA VAL A 35 -8.10 -5.45 -6.87
C VAL A 35 -8.82 -6.18 -8.00
N SER A 36 -10.16 -6.20 -8.03
CA SER A 36 -10.94 -6.87 -9.08
C SER A 36 -10.73 -6.31 -10.49
N HIS A 37 -10.17 -5.10 -10.61
CA HIS A 37 -9.73 -4.53 -11.89
C HIS A 37 -8.53 -5.29 -12.50
N HIS A 38 -7.87 -6.14 -11.72
CA HIS A 38 -6.75 -7.00 -12.12
C HIS A 38 -7.22 -8.45 -12.20
N SER A 39 -7.68 -8.85 -13.39
CA SER A 39 -8.24 -10.19 -13.62
C SER A 39 -7.24 -11.30 -13.29
N GLY A 40 -7.64 -12.24 -12.44
CA GLY A 40 -6.81 -13.38 -12.04
C GLY A 40 -5.69 -13.03 -11.05
N ALA A 41 -5.80 -11.89 -10.35
CA ALA A 41 -4.85 -11.47 -9.34
C ALA A 41 -4.59 -12.56 -8.29
N SER A 42 -3.32 -12.95 -8.16
CA SER A 42 -2.80 -13.82 -7.12
C SER A 42 -1.39 -13.36 -6.71
N PRO A 43 -0.88 -13.79 -5.53
CA PRO A 43 0.47 -13.45 -5.11
C PRO A 43 1.57 -13.88 -6.09
N GLU A 44 1.32 -14.92 -6.90
CA GLU A 44 2.28 -15.45 -7.89
C GLU A 44 2.28 -14.65 -9.20
N THR A 45 1.19 -13.95 -9.48
CA THR A 45 0.96 -13.34 -10.80
C THR A 45 0.95 -11.82 -10.75
N HIS A 46 0.63 -11.22 -9.59
CA HIS A 46 0.43 -9.78 -9.45
C HIS A 46 1.10 -9.23 -8.19
N SER A 47 1.51 -7.98 -8.28
CA SER A 47 2.01 -7.17 -7.16
C SER A 47 1.37 -5.80 -7.23
N PHE A 48 1.18 -5.19 -6.06
CA PHE A 48 0.44 -3.93 -5.94
C PHE A 48 1.24 -2.89 -5.17
N ILE A 49 1.17 -1.65 -5.65
CA ILE A 49 1.49 -0.46 -4.86
C ILE A 49 0.15 0.17 -4.50
N THR A 50 -0.16 0.21 -3.21
CA THR A 50 -1.44 0.73 -2.71
C THR A 50 -1.35 2.18 -2.29
N LEU A 51 -2.39 2.96 -2.59
CA LEU A 51 -2.60 4.29 -2.00
C LEU A 51 -3.44 4.17 -0.71
N HIS A 52 -3.02 4.87 0.34
CA HIS A 52 -3.74 5.02 1.61
C HIS A 52 -3.27 6.31 2.30
N HIS A 53 -4.14 6.94 3.07
CA HIS A 53 -3.94 8.20 3.77
C HIS A 53 -4.10 8.00 5.28
N GLU A 54 -3.05 8.31 6.03
CA GLU A 54 -3.02 8.10 7.49
C GLU A 54 -4.01 8.95 8.29
N TRP A 55 -4.46 10.08 7.73
CA TRP A 55 -5.31 11.05 8.41
C TRP A 55 -6.81 10.70 8.35
N VAL A 56 -7.17 9.65 7.61
CA VAL A 56 -8.56 9.22 7.48
C VAL A 56 -9.02 8.54 8.77
N GLU A 57 -10.13 9.02 9.33
CA GLU A 57 -10.75 8.44 10.53
C GLU A 57 -11.01 6.94 10.31
N ASN A 58 -10.78 6.11 11.33
CA ASN A 58 -10.89 4.65 11.25
C ASN A 58 -10.00 3.96 10.16
N GLY A 59 -9.18 4.70 9.41
CA GLY A 59 -8.32 4.15 8.35
C GLY A 59 -7.34 3.10 8.88
N HIS A 60 -6.84 3.28 10.11
CA HIS A 60 -5.99 2.31 10.80
C HIS A 60 -6.66 0.95 11.06
N ILE A 61 -7.99 0.92 11.28
CA ILE A 61 -8.75 -0.35 11.42
C ILE A 61 -8.88 -1.01 10.05
N GLY A 62 -9.20 -0.21 9.02
CA GLY A 62 -9.33 -0.68 7.65
C GLY A 62 -8.03 -1.27 7.10
N VAL A 63 -6.91 -0.56 7.22
CA VAL A 63 -5.61 -1.04 6.73
C VAL A 63 -5.18 -2.32 7.44
N ARG A 64 -5.44 -2.47 8.75
CA ARG A 64 -5.17 -3.72 9.48
C ARG A 64 -5.95 -4.88 8.87
N ALA A 65 -7.24 -4.70 8.62
CA ALA A 65 -8.11 -5.74 8.05
C ALA A 65 -7.65 -6.16 6.63
N ILE A 66 -7.25 -5.18 5.81
CA ILE A 66 -6.67 -5.43 4.47
C ILE A 66 -5.38 -6.24 4.60
N VAL A 67 -4.46 -5.82 5.46
CA VAL A 67 -3.17 -6.49 5.67
C VAL A 67 -3.37 -7.93 6.11
N GLU A 68 -4.20 -8.17 7.11
CA GLU A 68 -4.49 -9.52 7.62
C GLU A 68 -5.06 -10.42 6.53
N LYS A 69 -6.04 -9.95 5.76
CA LYS A 69 -6.64 -10.73 4.67
C LYS A 69 -5.63 -11.08 3.57
N TYR A 70 -4.91 -10.08 3.05
CA TYR A 70 -4.02 -10.30 1.90
C TYR A 70 -2.76 -11.06 2.29
N HIS A 71 -2.29 -10.90 3.54
CA HIS A 71 -1.26 -11.77 4.09
C HIS A 71 -1.73 -13.24 4.13
N ASN A 72 -2.97 -13.50 4.55
CA ASN A 72 -3.54 -14.85 4.53
C ASN A 72 -3.72 -15.43 3.12
N PHE A 73 -3.83 -14.59 2.09
CA PHE A 73 -3.80 -15.00 0.68
C PHE A 73 -2.39 -15.28 0.15
N GLY A 74 -1.34 -14.99 0.90
CA GLY A 74 0.06 -15.26 0.53
C GLY A 74 0.83 -14.04 0.01
N TYR A 75 0.24 -12.84 0.02
CA TYR A 75 0.98 -11.62 -0.31
C TYR A 75 1.97 -11.26 0.79
N LYS A 76 3.09 -10.65 0.39
CA LYS A 76 4.06 -10.05 1.30
C LYS A 76 3.94 -8.54 1.26
N PHE A 77 3.92 -7.92 2.43
CA PHE A 77 3.96 -6.47 2.56
C PHE A 77 5.41 -6.02 2.64
N VAL A 78 5.82 -5.24 1.63
CA VAL A 78 7.20 -4.78 1.45
C VAL A 78 7.20 -3.27 1.22
N THR A 79 8.37 -2.66 1.31
CA THR A 79 8.53 -1.25 0.93
C THR A 79 8.42 -1.07 -0.58
N VAL A 80 8.13 0.16 -1.04
CA VAL A 80 8.17 0.49 -2.48
C VAL A 80 9.55 0.18 -3.08
N GLY A 81 10.62 0.44 -2.34
CA GLY A 81 11.98 0.12 -2.79
C GLY A 81 12.15 -1.37 -3.09
N GLU A 82 11.78 -2.23 -2.14
CA GLU A 82 11.83 -3.68 -2.32
C GLU A 82 10.91 -4.17 -3.45
N CYS A 83 9.69 -3.63 -3.55
CA CYS A 83 8.76 -3.93 -4.65
C CYS A 83 9.37 -3.63 -6.04
N LEU A 84 10.21 -2.59 -6.13
CA LEU A 84 10.89 -2.19 -7.36
C LEU A 84 12.27 -2.83 -7.54
N GLY A 85 12.67 -3.78 -6.68
CA GLY A 85 13.95 -4.47 -6.77
C GLY A 85 15.14 -3.75 -6.11
N TYR A 86 14.88 -2.75 -5.27
CA TYR A 86 15.87 -2.02 -4.46
C TYR A 86 15.68 -2.35 -2.97
N PRO A 87 16.18 -3.49 -2.48
CA PRO A 87 15.86 -3.96 -1.12
C PRO A 87 16.59 -3.18 0.00
N TYR A 88 17.62 -2.40 -0.33
CA TYR A 88 18.43 -1.72 0.69
C TYR A 88 18.16 -0.21 0.73
N ALA A 89 17.93 0.32 1.94
CA ALA A 89 17.63 1.74 2.15
C ALA A 89 18.70 2.70 1.58
N LYS A 90 19.97 2.29 1.53
CA LYS A 90 21.07 3.07 0.94
C LYS A 90 20.85 3.41 -0.55
N ASP A 91 20.03 2.62 -1.24
CA ASP A 91 19.74 2.79 -2.66
C ASP A 91 18.55 3.76 -2.88
N TRP A 92 17.81 4.12 -1.82
CA TRP A 92 16.62 4.97 -1.90
C TRP A 92 16.93 6.45 -1.75
N TYR A 93 18.03 6.77 -1.06
CA TYR A 93 18.39 8.13 -0.67
C TYR A 93 19.72 8.53 -1.30
N ARG A 94 19.88 9.82 -1.60
CA ARG A 94 21.17 10.35 -2.03
C ARG A 94 21.99 10.72 -0.79
N ILE A 95 23.23 10.27 -0.75
CA ILE A 95 24.15 10.50 0.38
C ILE A 95 24.30 12.00 0.72
N ARG A 96 24.23 12.89 -0.28
CA ARG A 96 24.31 14.34 -0.07
C ARG A 96 23.20 14.88 0.82
N ASP A 97 22.01 14.26 0.79
CA ASP A 97 20.83 14.72 1.53
C ASP A 97 20.96 14.46 3.05
N PHE A 98 21.93 13.62 3.48
CA PHE A 98 22.21 13.38 4.90
C PHE A 98 23.26 14.33 5.50
N ASN A 99 24.13 14.93 4.66
CA ASN A 99 25.19 15.84 5.13
C ASN A 99 24.72 17.30 5.30
N GLU A 100 23.53 17.65 4.81
CA GLU A 100 22.93 18.97 4.98
C GLU A 100 22.03 19.07 6.23
N LEU A 101 21.83 17.95 6.95
CA LEU A 101 21.00 17.86 8.16
C LEU A 101 21.82 17.57 9.43
N ALA A 102 23.15 17.55 9.34
CA ALA A 102 24.08 17.36 10.46
C ALA A 102 24.81 18.66 10.83
#